data_AF-A0A7V7DF02-F1
#
_entry.id   AF-A0A7V7DF02-F1
#
_cell.length_a   1.000
_cell.length_b   1.000
_cell.length_c   1.000
_cell.angle_alpha   90.00
_cell.angle_beta   90.00
_cell.angle_gamma   90.00
#
_symmetry.space_group_name_H-M   'P 1'
#
loop_
_entity.id
_entity.type
_entity.pdbx_description
1 polymer ?
#
loop_
_entity_poly.entity_id
_entity_poly.type
_entity_poly.pdbx_seq_one_letter_code
_entity_poly.pdbx_strand_id
1 'polypeptide(L)'
;MTHAVHRRIPEIESDYVLMMRSSKGINRAGAGAKLLEFLERIEPLGPVNFGNPADGTLLRTERDAIKKNINDGSNLHIVFKDSESARKAVEIARDMDTGLSVSLTGPLDRIRGMAAEMGLRIDSFQIDLGTIGNTHLDSATEGILSLCGHMRVSENLIKEMREKVKAGEVEPETAAREIGKVCLCGCFNPHAAGKLLNGDVK
;
A
#
# COMPACT_ATOMS: atom_id res chain seq x y z
N MET A 1 -4.52 -0.70 -13.66
CA MET A 1 -4.02 -1.97 -13.10
C MET A 1 -3.31 -1.67 -11.80
N THR A 2 -3.65 -2.39 -10.72
CA THR A 2 -3.00 -2.18 -9.42
C THR A 2 -1.62 -2.84 -9.43
N HIS A 3 -0.62 -2.14 -8.88
CA HIS A 3 0.74 -2.64 -8.72
C HIS A 3 0.96 -3.38 -7.38
N ALA A 4 -0.13 -3.70 -6.68
CA ALA A 4 -0.11 -4.29 -5.34
C ALA A 4 -0.82 -5.65 -5.25
N VAL A 5 -1.17 -6.30 -6.37
CA VAL A 5 -2.00 -7.53 -6.40
C VAL A 5 -1.44 -8.68 -5.57
N HIS A 6 -0.13 -8.90 -5.60
CA HIS A 6 0.51 -10.05 -4.96
C HIS A 6 0.77 -9.77 -3.47
N ARG A 7 -0.30 -9.69 -2.66
CA ARG A 7 -0.22 -9.62 -1.18
C ARG A 7 -0.39 -11.00 -0.58
N ARG A 8 0.61 -11.43 0.20
CA ARG A 8 0.66 -12.76 0.82
C ARG A 8 1.01 -12.71 2.29
N ILE A 9 0.44 -11.73 2.97
CA ILE A 9 0.55 -11.67 4.42
C ILE A 9 -0.54 -12.54 5.04
N PRO A 10 -0.26 -13.28 6.13
CA PRO A 10 -1.29 -14.08 6.79
C PRO A 10 -2.42 -13.22 7.36
N GLU A 11 -2.11 -12.04 7.90
CA GLU A 11 -3.11 -11.09 8.43
C GLU A 11 -3.53 -10.05 7.37
N ILE A 12 -4.07 -10.53 6.24
CA ILE A 12 -4.43 -9.68 5.09
C ILE A 12 -5.50 -8.61 5.40
N GLU A 13 -6.29 -8.81 6.46
CA GLU A 13 -7.26 -7.84 6.96
C GLU A 13 -6.62 -6.53 7.47
N SER A 14 -5.29 -6.51 7.68
CA SER A 14 -4.52 -5.33 8.07
C SER A 14 -3.78 -4.65 6.90
N ASP A 15 -4.06 -5.00 5.63
CA ASP A 15 -3.35 -4.45 4.46
C ASP A 15 -4.28 -4.06 3.32
N TYR A 16 -4.53 -2.75 3.22
CA TYR A 16 -5.28 -2.15 2.13
C TYR A 16 -4.42 -1.14 1.38
N VAL A 17 -4.38 -1.25 0.04
CA VAL A 17 -3.65 -0.28 -0.80
C VAL A 17 -4.58 0.33 -1.83
N LEU A 18 -4.82 1.63 -1.67
CA LEU A 18 -5.55 2.43 -2.64
C LEU A 18 -4.54 3.08 -3.59
N MET A 19 -4.82 2.98 -4.89
CA MET A 19 -4.06 3.66 -5.92
C MET A 19 -4.99 4.59 -6.71
N MET A 20 -4.56 5.85 -6.90
CA MET A 20 -5.28 6.84 -7.69
C MET A 20 -4.36 7.49 -8.71
N ARG A 21 -4.79 7.53 -9.98
CA ARG A 21 -3.97 8.08 -11.07
C ARG A 21 -4.78 8.52 -12.29
N SER A 22 -4.14 9.35 -13.12
CA SER A 22 -4.61 9.63 -14.46
C SER A 22 -4.31 8.50 -15.46
N SER A 23 -5.12 8.46 -16.51
CA SER A 23 -4.94 7.64 -17.71
C SER A 23 -4.25 8.47 -18.78
N LYS A 24 -3.11 7.97 -19.27
CA LYS A 24 -2.30 8.66 -20.28
C LYS A 24 -3.13 8.89 -21.55
N GLY A 25 -3.20 10.14 -22.00
CA GLY A 25 -3.95 10.52 -23.20
C GLY A 25 -5.46 10.67 -23.01
N ILE A 26 -5.99 10.47 -21.80
CA ILE A 26 -7.43 10.58 -21.51
C ILE A 26 -7.73 11.78 -20.60
N ASN A 27 -7.17 11.80 -19.39
CA ASN A 27 -7.54 12.75 -18.33
C ASN A 27 -6.33 13.22 -17.51
N ARG A 28 -5.18 13.40 -18.18
CA ARG A 28 -3.92 13.76 -17.53
C ARG A 28 -3.88 15.23 -17.08
N ALA A 29 -4.40 16.13 -17.90
CA ALA A 29 -4.35 17.57 -17.62
C ALA A 29 -5.12 17.89 -16.32
N GLY A 30 -4.46 18.56 -15.38
CA GLY A 30 -5.03 18.94 -14.09
C GLY A 30 -5.20 17.80 -13.08
N ALA A 31 -4.67 16.60 -13.37
CA ALA A 31 -4.74 15.46 -12.45
C ALA A 31 -3.94 15.70 -11.16
N GLY A 32 -2.84 16.47 -11.20
CA GLY A 32 -2.00 16.73 -10.03
C GLY A 32 -2.77 17.45 -8.92
N ALA A 33 -3.52 18.50 -9.26
CA ALA A 33 -4.34 19.23 -8.30
C ALA A 33 -5.41 18.33 -7.66
N LYS A 34 -6.07 17.48 -8.46
CA LYS A 34 -7.06 16.50 -7.99
C LYS A 34 -6.45 15.46 -7.05
N LEU A 35 -5.25 14.97 -7.36
CA LEU A 35 -4.51 14.02 -6.52
C LEU A 35 -4.07 14.64 -5.20
N LEU A 36 -3.62 15.90 -5.22
CA LEU A 36 -3.23 16.62 -4.01
C LEU A 36 -4.44 16.85 -3.11
N GLU A 37 -5.56 17.34 -3.65
CA GLU A 37 -6.80 17.52 -2.90
C GLU A 37 -7.28 16.19 -2.29
N PHE A 38 -7.21 15.10 -3.06
CA PHE A 38 -7.57 13.78 -2.56
C PHE A 38 -6.67 13.37 -1.38
N LEU A 39 -5.35 13.53 -1.52
CA LEU A 39 -4.38 13.23 -0.46
C LEU A 39 -4.67 14.03 0.82
N GLU A 40 -4.97 15.33 0.71
CA GLU A 40 -5.30 16.18 1.86
C GLU A 40 -6.58 15.72 2.58
N ARG A 41 -7.60 15.27 1.83
CA ARG A 41 -8.85 14.76 2.41
C ARG A 41 -8.69 13.43 3.12
N ILE A 42 -7.77 12.57 2.69
CA ILE A 42 -7.56 11.26 3.31
C ILE A 42 -6.53 11.26 4.44
N GLU A 43 -5.71 12.30 4.58
CA GLU A 43 -4.69 12.38 5.64
C GLU A 43 -5.25 12.21 7.06
N PRO A 44 -6.42 12.80 7.41
CA PRO A 44 -7.04 12.56 8.71
C PRO A 44 -7.42 11.10 8.98
N LEU A 45 -7.49 10.25 7.95
CA LEU A 45 -7.74 8.81 8.09
C LEU A 45 -6.50 8.04 8.57
N GLY A 46 -5.34 8.69 8.68
CA GLY A 46 -4.12 8.10 9.24
C GLY A 46 -3.51 6.98 8.39
N PRO A 47 -3.23 7.20 7.09
CA PRO A 47 -2.54 6.21 6.28
C PRO A 47 -1.16 5.87 6.89
N VAL A 48 -0.82 4.58 6.91
CA VAL A 48 0.46 4.10 7.48
C VAL A 48 1.63 4.32 6.54
N ASN A 49 1.35 4.49 5.25
CA ASN A 49 2.31 4.90 4.23
C ASN A 49 1.56 5.53 3.05
N PHE A 50 2.24 6.40 2.31
CA PHE A 50 1.83 6.78 0.97
C PHE A 50 3.04 7.25 0.17
N GLY A 51 2.88 7.33 -1.15
CA GLY A 51 3.92 7.86 -2.00
C GLY A 51 3.56 7.90 -3.47
N ASN A 52 4.51 8.41 -4.24
CA ASN A 52 4.52 8.41 -5.69
C ASN A 52 5.92 7.97 -6.14
N PRO A 53 6.07 6.99 -7.07
CA PRO A 53 7.37 6.51 -7.53
C PRO A 53 8.41 7.57 -7.90
N ALA A 54 7.98 8.74 -8.43
CA ALA A 54 8.87 9.81 -8.83
C ALA A 54 9.27 10.76 -7.67
N ASP A 55 8.45 10.84 -6.62
CA ASP A 55 8.53 11.91 -5.61
C ASP A 55 8.93 11.41 -4.22
N GLY A 56 8.90 10.09 -4.01
CA GLY A 56 9.24 9.44 -2.75
C GLY A 56 8.04 8.90 -1.97
N THR A 57 8.32 8.47 -0.74
CA THR A 57 7.35 7.80 0.14
C THR A 57 7.54 8.30 1.57
N LEU A 58 6.51 8.16 2.43
CA LEU A 58 6.61 8.56 3.85
C LEU A 58 7.70 7.82 4.63
N LEU A 59 8.29 6.75 4.06
CA LEU A 59 9.40 6.02 4.69
C LEU A 59 10.77 6.62 4.37
N ARG A 60 10.87 7.49 3.37
CA ARG A 60 12.14 8.05 2.87
C ARG A 60 12.16 9.56 2.71
N THR A 61 10.98 10.17 2.65
CA THR A 61 10.80 11.55 2.22
C THR A 61 9.79 12.21 3.14
N GLU A 62 10.10 13.45 3.52
CA GLU A 62 9.19 14.26 4.33
C GLU A 62 7.87 14.50 3.61
N ARG A 63 6.79 14.50 4.39
CA ARG A 63 5.41 14.59 3.90
C ARG A 63 5.19 15.77 2.95
N ASP A 64 5.63 16.96 3.35
CA ASP A 64 5.41 18.18 2.57
C ASP A 64 6.19 18.17 1.25
N ALA A 65 7.36 17.52 1.22
CA ALA A 65 8.12 17.36 0.00
C ALA A 65 7.41 16.42 -1.00
N ILE A 66 6.76 15.36 -0.53
CA ILE A 66 5.94 14.48 -1.38
C ILE A 66 4.80 15.30 -1.99
N LYS A 67 4.03 16.04 -1.17
CA LYS A 67 2.91 16.87 -1.62
C LYS A 67 3.31 17.88 -2.68
N LYS A 68 4.41 18.60 -2.45
CA LYS A 68 4.93 19.65 -3.36
C LYS A 68 5.27 19.11 -4.74
N ASN A 69 5.66 17.85 -4.85
CA ASN A 69 6.10 17.24 -6.10
C ASN A 69 4.96 16.56 -6.88
N ILE A 70 3.76 16.40 -6.28
CA ILE A 70 2.58 15.86 -6.97
C ILE A 70 2.28 16.69 -8.21
N ASN A 71 2.16 16.00 -9.34
CA ASN A 71 1.89 16.58 -10.64
C ASN A 71 0.95 15.69 -11.45
N ASP A 72 0.59 16.14 -12.65
CA ASP A 72 -0.34 15.44 -13.55
C ASP A 72 0.08 14.02 -13.95
N GLY A 73 1.38 13.70 -13.83
CA GLY A 73 1.94 12.38 -14.06
C GLY A 73 2.04 11.48 -12.84
N SER A 74 1.71 11.97 -11.64
CA SER A 74 1.84 11.21 -10.41
C SER A 74 0.89 10.01 -10.36
N ASN A 75 1.37 8.95 -9.72
CA ASN A 75 0.61 7.74 -9.42
C ASN A 75 0.63 7.54 -7.90
N LEU A 76 -0.43 8.00 -7.24
CA LEU A 76 -0.51 8.05 -5.79
C LEU A 76 -0.90 6.68 -5.24
N HIS A 77 -0.05 6.13 -4.37
CA HIS A 77 -0.34 4.90 -3.62
C HIS A 77 -0.48 5.24 -2.15
N ILE A 78 -1.52 4.74 -1.50
CA ILE A 78 -1.85 4.99 -0.12
C ILE A 78 -2.14 3.67 0.57
N VAL A 79 -1.59 3.48 1.76
CA VAL A 79 -1.68 2.24 2.53
C VAL A 79 -2.44 2.49 3.83
N PHE A 80 -3.46 1.67 4.06
CA PHE A 80 -4.24 1.65 5.29
C PHE A 80 -4.09 0.31 6.01
N LYS A 81 -4.17 0.37 7.34
CA LYS A 81 -4.05 -0.81 8.22
C LYS A 81 -5.38 -1.45 8.58
N ASP A 82 -6.48 -0.93 8.05
CA ASP A 82 -7.84 -1.35 8.40
C ASP A 82 -8.83 -1.02 7.27
N SER A 83 -9.93 -1.79 7.26
CA SER A 83 -10.97 -1.68 6.24
C SER A 83 -11.81 -0.40 6.34
N GLU A 84 -11.92 0.19 7.53
CA GLU A 84 -12.75 1.37 7.78
C GLU A 84 -12.14 2.61 7.13
N SER A 85 -10.84 2.82 7.33
CA SER A 85 -10.05 3.88 6.71
C SER A 85 -10.02 3.70 5.19
N ALA A 86 -9.84 2.47 4.71
CA ALA A 86 -9.90 2.17 3.28
C ALA A 86 -11.27 2.49 2.68
N ARG A 87 -12.36 2.14 3.36
CA ARG A 87 -13.73 2.47 2.95
C ARG A 87 -13.93 3.97 2.83
N LYS A 88 -13.59 4.72 3.88
CA LYS A 88 -13.74 6.18 3.89
C LYS A 88 -12.93 6.83 2.76
N ALA A 89 -11.76 6.29 2.43
CA ALA A 89 -10.97 6.77 1.29
C ALA A 89 -11.68 6.53 -0.06
N VAL A 90 -12.36 5.38 -0.23
CA VAL A 90 -13.20 5.12 -1.42
C VAL A 90 -14.42 6.05 -1.46
N GLU A 91 -15.06 6.32 -0.33
CA GLU A 91 -16.17 7.29 -0.22
C GLU A 91 -15.73 8.69 -0.65
N ILE A 92 -14.59 9.16 -0.14
CA ILE A 92 -13.99 10.44 -0.55
C ILE A 92 -13.70 10.45 -2.05
N ALA A 93 -13.09 9.39 -2.59
CA ALA A 93 -12.75 9.33 -4.01
C ALA A 93 -14.00 9.38 -4.91
N ARG A 94 -15.08 8.70 -4.50
CA ARG A 94 -16.39 8.74 -5.16
C ARG A 94 -16.98 10.15 -5.12
N ASP A 95 -17.03 10.76 -3.95
CA ASP A 95 -17.67 12.07 -3.75
C ASP A 95 -16.93 13.20 -4.48
N MET A 96 -15.62 13.06 -4.66
CA MET A 96 -14.83 14.00 -5.47
C MET A 96 -15.08 13.87 -6.97
N ASP A 97 -15.59 12.73 -7.45
CA ASP A 97 -15.90 12.42 -8.86
C ASP A 97 -14.88 12.98 -9.87
N THR A 98 -13.60 12.77 -9.57
CA THR A 98 -12.50 13.46 -10.27
C THR A 98 -12.32 13.00 -11.73
N GLY A 99 -12.97 11.88 -12.09
CA GLY A 99 -12.74 11.13 -13.32
C GLY A 99 -11.39 10.37 -13.35
N LEU A 100 -10.59 10.39 -12.28
CA LEU A 100 -9.34 9.64 -12.19
C LEU A 100 -9.60 8.15 -11.88
N SER A 101 -8.70 7.28 -12.32
CA SER A 101 -8.79 5.85 -12.03
C SER A 101 -8.45 5.60 -10.57
N VAL A 102 -9.32 4.85 -9.87
CA VAL A 102 -9.11 4.39 -8.50
C VAL A 102 -9.10 2.85 -8.51
N SER A 103 -8.17 2.25 -7.77
CA SER A 103 -8.18 0.81 -7.51
C SER A 103 -7.84 0.54 -6.04
N LEU A 104 -8.48 -0.45 -5.45
CA LEU A 104 -8.25 -0.89 -4.08
C LEU A 104 -7.74 -2.33 -4.05
N THR A 105 -6.69 -2.57 -3.30
CA THR A 105 -6.15 -3.90 -2.98
C THR A 105 -6.49 -4.23 -1.53
N GLY A 106 -6.83 -5.48 -1.25
CA GLY A 106 -7.24 -5.98 0.07
C GLY A 106 -7.98 -7.31 -0.07
N PRO A 107 -8.54 -7.87 1.03
CA PRO A 107 -9.31 -9.12 1.00
C PRO A 107 -10.51 -9.01 0.05
N LEU A 108 -10.65 -9.97 -0.87
CA LEU A 108 -11.65 -9.90 -1.95
C LEU A 108 -13.09 -9.80 -1.42
N ASP A 109 -13.44 -10.60 -0.41
CA ASP A 109 -14.79 -10.59 0.16
C ASP A 109 -15.11 -9.26 0.85
N ARG A 110 -14.12 -8.62 1.49
CA ARG A 110 -14.25 -7.30 2.08
C ARG A 110 -14.47 -6.22 1.01
N ILE A 111 -13.68 -6.26 -0.07
CA ILE A 111 -13.83 -5.32 -1.19
C ILE A 111 -15.20 -5.49 -1.85
N ARG A 112 -15.66 -6.73 -2.06
CA ARG A 112 -16.99 -7.02 -2.62
C ARG A 112 -18.11 -6.51 -1.73
N GLY A 113 -18.03 -6.76 -0.42
CA GLY A 113 -19.00 -6.23 0.55
C GLY A 113 -19.05 -4.71 0.53
N MET A 114 -17.88 -4.05 0.59
CA MET A 114 -17.76 -2.60 0.51
C MET A 114 -18.38 -2.04 -0.77
N ALA A 115 -18.08 -2.63 -1.93
CA ALA A 115 -18.65 -2.19 -3.19
C ALA A 115 -20.18 -2.34 -3.22
N ALA A 116 -20.72 -3.47 -2.74
CA ALA A 116 -22.15 -3.71 -2.69
C ALA A 116 -22.88 -2.71 -1.77
N GLU A 117 -22.35 -2.48 -0.57
CA GLU A 117 -22.92 -1.53 0.40
C GLU A 117 -22.90 -0.09 -0.10
N MET A 118 -21.90 0.27 -0.91
CA MET A 118 -21.77 1.61 -1.50
C MET A 118 -22.50 1.75 -2.85
N GLY A 119 -23.13 0.68 -3.36
CA GLY A 119 -23.75 0.66 -4.69
C GLY A 119 -22.76 0.81 -5.85
N LEU A 120 -21.49 0.48 -5.62
CA LEU A 120 -20.42 0.58 -6.62
C LEU A 120 -20.33 -0.69 -7.46
N ARG A 121 -20.09 -0.51 -8.76
CA ARG A 121 -19.73 -1.59 -9.66
C ARG A 121 -18.21 -1.74 -9.70
N ILE A 122 -17.72 -2.96 -9.49
CA ILE A 122 -16.30 -3.29 -9.71
C ILE A 122 -16.08 -3.52 -11.21
N ASP A 123 -15.22 -2.73 -11.84
CA ASP A 123 -14.92 -2.84 -13.28
C ASP A 123 -14.07 -4.06 -13.62
N SER A 124 -13.09 -4.38 -12.77
CA SER A 124 -12.17 -5.51 -12.93
C SER A 124 -11.61 -5.95 -11.59
N PHE A 125 -11.22 -7.22 -11.48
CA PHE A 125 -10.52 -7.76 -10.32
C PHE A 125 -9.27 -8.52 -10.77
N GLN A 126 -8.24 -8.51 -9.93
CA GLN A 126 -7.03 -9.30 -10.11
C GLN A 126 -6.88 -10.19 -8.88
N ILE A 127 -6.60 -11.48 -9.09
CA ILE A 127 -6.44 -12.47 -8.02
C ILE A 127 -5.03 -13.04 -8.13
N ASP A 128 -4.32 -13.06 -7.01
CA ASP A 128 -3.04 -13.76 -6.89
C ASP A 128 -3.29 -15.26 -6.70
N LEU A 129 -2.66 -16.09 -7.52
CA LEU A 129 -2.83 -17.56 -7.49
C LEU A 129 -1.84 -18.26 -6.55
N GLY A 130 -0.93 -17.53 -5.91
CA GLY A 130 0.08 -18.12 -5.02
C GLY A 130 1.39 -18.47 -5.73
N THR A 131 2.34 -19.04 -4.97
CA THR A 131 3.62 -19.52 -5.54
C THR A 131 3.39 -20.92 -6.04
N ILE A 132 3.68 -21.15 -7.32
CA ILE A 132 3.73 -22.49 -7.89
C ILE A 132 5.21 -22.87 -8.00
N GLY A 133 5.61 -23.96 -7.35
CA GLY A 133 7.00 -24.44 -7.35
C GLY A 133 7.68 -24.34 -5.98
N ASN A 134 8.92 -23.83 -5.94
CA ASN A 134 9.76 -23.87 -4.75
C ASN A 134 9.29 -22.91 -3.64
N THR A 135 8.60 -23.44 -2.63
CA THR A 135 8.08 -22.72 -1.45
C THR A 135 9.05 -22.83 -0.26
N HIS A 136 10.27 -22.32 -0.41
CA HIS A 136 11.30 -22.40 0.64
C HIS A 136 11.23 -21.27 1.67
N LEU A 137 10.42 -20.24 1.43
CA LEU A 137 10.27 -19.09 2.33
C LEU A 137 9.23 -19.38 3.41
N ASP A 138 9.50 -18.94 4.64
CA ASP A 138 8.49 -18.92 5.69
C ASP A 138 7.44 -17.82 5.44
N SER A 139 6.23 -18.01 5.98
CA SER A 139 5.08 -17.12 5.76
C SER A 139 5.35 -15.66 6.13
N ALA A 140 6.13 -15.41 7.17
CA ALA A 140 6.51 -14.05 7.56
C ALA A 140 7.44 -13.41 6.53
N THR A 141 8.46 -14.12 6.06
CA THR A 141 9.37 -13.63 5.03
C THR A 141 8.65 -13.40 3.70
N GLU A 142 7.84 -14.35 3.23
CA GLU A 142 7.04 -14.19 2.02
C GLU A 142 6.07 -13.01 2.16
N GLY A 143 5.41 -12.89 3.31
CA GLY A 143 4.53 -11.77 3.64
C GLY A 143 5.25 -10.43 3.49
N ILE A 144 6.40 -10.24 4.14
CA ILE A 144 7.15 -8.98 4.08
C ILE A 144 7.62 -8.66 2.64
N LEU A 145 8.09 -9.66 1.87
CA LEU A 145 8.47 -9.48 0.47
C LEU A 145 7.30 -9.00 -0.40
N SER A 146 6.10 -9.53 -0.11
CA SER A 146 4.87 -9.24 -0.86
C SER A 146 4.35 -7.82 -0.63
N LEU A 147 4.65 -7.20 0.52
CA LEU A 147 4.11 -5.89 0.90
C LEU A 147 4.54 -4.74 -0.03
N CYS A 148 5.63 -4.87 -0.77
CA CYS A 148 6.03 -3.87 -1.77
C CYS A 148 5.22 -4.00 -3.09
N GLY A 149 4.58 -5.14 -3.33
CA GLY A 149 3.90 -5.50 -4.59
C GLY A 149 4.85 -5.79 -5.77
N HIS A 150 6.12 -5.38 -5.66
CA HIS A 150 7.16 -5.51 -6.69
C HIS A 150 8.34 -6.38 -6.27
N MET A 151 8.30 -6.98 -5.07
CA MET A 151 9.37 -7.81 -4.51
C MET A 151 10.75 -7.13 -4.55
N ARG A 152 10.81 -5.80 -4.34
CA ARG A 152 12.07 -5.04 -4.33
C ARG A 152 12.90 -5.24 -3.05
N VAL A 153 12.23 -5.61 -1.96
CA VAL A 153 12.88 -5.91 -0.68
C VAL A 153 13.69 -7.19 -0.84
N SER A 154 14.93 -7.20 -0.34
CA SER A 154 15.75 -8.42 -0.35
C SER A 154 15.45 -9.29 0.86
N GLU A 155 15.48 -10.62 0.67
CA GLU A 155 15.34 -11.59 1.77
C GLU A 155 16.43 -11.39 2.84
N ASN A 156 17.66 -11.07 2.43
CA ASN A 156 18.78 -10.85 3.35
C ASN A 156 18.54 -9.65 4.28
N LEU A 157 17.95 -8.56 3.78
CA LEU A 157 17.59 -7.42 4.62
C LEU A 157 16.52 -7.80 5.65
N ILE A 158 15.53 -8.61 5.25
CA ILE A 158 14.50 -9.11 6.17
C ILE A 158 15.14 -9.97 7.25
N LYS A 159 16.03 -10.91 6.87
CA LYS A 159 16.76 -11.77 7.81
C LYS A 159 17.57 -10.95 8.81
N GLU A 160 18.37 -10.01 8.34
CA GLU A 160 19.18 -9.13 9.20
C GLU A 160 18.30 -8.39 10.21
N MET A 161 17.21 -7.76 9.75
CA MET A 161 16.29 -7.03 10.62
C MET A 161 15.58 -7.94 11.62
N ARG A 162 15.19 -9.16 11.22
CA ARG A 162 14.60 -10.16 12.14
C ARG A 162 15.57 -10.54 13.25
N GLU A 163 16.85 -10.75 12.94
CA GLU A 163 17.84 -11.09 13.97
C GLU A 163 18.07 -9.92 14.93
N LYS A 164 18.13 -8.67 14.43
CA LYS A 164 18.22 -7.48 15.28
C LYS A 164 17.00 -7.31 16.20
N VAL A 165 15.79 -7.57 15.68
CA VAL A 165 14.56 -7.55 16.50
C VAL A 165 14.61 -8.62 17.59
N LYS A 166 14.98 -9.86 17.26
CA LYS A 166 15.11 -10.96 18.25
C LYS A 166 16.16 -10.66 19.32
N ALA A 167 17.23 -9.98 18.96
CA ALA A 167 18.29 -9.56 19.89
C ALA A 167 17.88 -8.35 20.75
N GLY A 168 16.72 -7.72 20.49
CA GLY A 168 16.28 -6.51 21.19
C GLY A 168 17.08 -5.25 20.80
N GLU A 169 17.81 -5.29 19.68
CA GLU A 169 18.62 -4.17 19.20
C GLU A 169 17.77 -3.10 18.48
N VAL A 170 16.63 -3.50 17.94
CA VAL A 170 15.71 -2.62 17.22
C VAL A 170 14.26 -3.06 17.44
N GLU A 171 13.37 -2.09 17.61
CA GLU A 171 11.94 -2.37 17.70
C GLU A 171 11.37 -2.87 16.35
N PRO A 172 10.40 -3.81 16.34
CA PRO A 172 9.81 -4.36 15.12
C PRO A 172 9.29 -3.30 14.15
N GLU A 173 8.66 -2.24 14.65
CA GLU A 173 8.15 -1.15 13.83
C GLU A 173 9.28 -0.36 13.15
N THR A 174 10.37 -0.11 13.86
CA THR A 174 11.55 0.60 13.33
C THR A 174 12.22 -0.25 12.25
N ALA A 175 12.39 -1.54 12.49
CA ALA A 175 12.91 -2.49 11.51
C ALA A 175 12.02 -2.57 10.24
N ALA A 176 10.70 -2.60 10.41
CA ALA A 176 9.76 -2.60 9.30
C ALA A 176 9.86 -1.32 8.44
N ARG A 177 10.02 -0.16 9.08
CA ARG A 177 10.23 1.11 8.37
C ARG A 177 11.54 1.10 7.59
N GLU A 178 12.61 0.54 8.17
CA GLU A 178 13.91 0.41 7.48
C GLU A 178 13.80 -0.48 6.23
N ILE A 179 13.17 -1.65 6.35
CA ILE A 179 12.89 -2.55 5.22
C ILE A 179 12.10 -1.80 4.13
N GLY A 180 11.06 -1.07 4.55
CA GLY A 180 10.17 -0.38 3.64
C GLY A 180 10.83 0.77 2.87
N LYS A 181 12.00 1.27 3.28
CA LYS A 181 12.77 2.29 2.52
C LYS A 181 13.21 1.79 1.14
N VAL A 182 13.20 0.49 0.88
CA VAL A 182 13.48 -0.07 -0.45
C VAL A 182 12.29 0.12 -1.40
N CYS A 183 11.08 0.33 -0.87
CA CYS A 183 9.89 0.61 -1.65
C CYS A 183 9.87 2.07 -2.12
N LEU A 184 9.92 2.26 -3.44
CA LEU A 184 9.91 3.59 -4.06
C LEU A 184 8.50 4.11 -4.35
N CYS A 185 7.50 3.24 -4.48
CA CYS A 185 6.14 3.63 -4.89
C CYS A 185 5.22 4.04 -3.74
N GLY A 186 5.51 3.61 -2.51
CA GLY A 186 4.68 3.89 -1.33
C GLY A 186 3.70 2.77 -0.99
N CYS A 187 3.74 1.63 -1.68
CA CYS A 187 2.85 0.49 -1.45
C CYS A 187 3.18 -0.32 -0.19
N PHE A 188 4.39 -0.20 0.37
CA PHE A 188 4.83 -1.01 1.51
C PHE A 188 4.05 -0.65 2.77
N ASN A 189 3.52 -1.67 3.45
CA ASN A 189 2.78 -1.51 4.71
C ASN A 189 3.72 -1.74 5.91
N PRO A 190 4.30 -0.69 6.52
CA PRO A 190 5.22 -0.86 7.64
C PRO A 190 4.53 -1.45 8.88
N HIS A 191 3.22 -1.24 9.05
CA HIS A 191 2.46 -1.78 10.17
C HIS A 191 2.33 -3.31 10.06
N ALA A 192 1.90 -3.82 8.91
CA ALA A 192 1.83 -5.26 8.68
C ALA A 192 3.21 -5.93 8.78
N ALA A 193 4.25 -5.29 8.24
CA ALA A 193 5.62 -5.80 8.36
C ALA A 193 6.10 -5.87 9.82
N GLY A 194 5.79 -4.86 10.64
CA GLY A 194 6.15 -4.84 12.07
C GLY A 194 5.57 -6.02 12.83
N LYS A 195 4.29 -6.35 12.62
CA LYS A 195 3.63 -7.53 13.21
C LYS A 195 4.31 -8.85 12.81
N LEU A 196 4.68 -8.97 11.54
CA LEU A 196 5.38 -10.16 11.03
C LEU A 196 6.79 -10.31 11.62
N LEU A 197 7.48 -9.20 11.89
CA LEU A 197 8.79 -9.20 12.54
C LEU A 197 8.71 -9.55 14.03
N ASN A 198 7.64 -9.12 14.71
CA ASN A 198 7.43 -9.40 16.14
C ASN A 198 7.06 -10.87 16.42
N GLY A 199 6.65 -11.62 15.39
CA GLY A 199 6.18 -13.00 15.54
C GLY A 199 4.74 -13.10 16.06
N ASP A 200 3.97 -12.00 16.00
CA ASP A 200 2.56 -11.94 16.40
C ASP A 200 1.63 -12.73 15.46
N VAL A 201 2.18 -13.26 14.37
CA VAL A 201 1.47 -13.97 13.32
C VAL A 201 2.08 -15.36 13.19
N LYS A 202 1.36 -16.38 13.68
CA LYS A 202 1.69 -17.80 13.51
C LYS A 202 1.18 -18.34 12.18
#